data_AF-A0A8C9ZTA2-F1
#
_entry.id   AF-A0A8C9ZTA2-F1
#
_cell.length_a   1.000
_cell.length_b   1.000
_cell.length_c   1.000
_cell.angle_alpha   90.00
_cell.angle_beta   90.00
_cell.angle_gamma   90.00
#
_symmetry.space_group_name_H-M   'P 1'
#
loop_
_entity.id
_entity.type
_entity.pdbx_description
1 polymer ?
#
loop_
_entity_poly.entity_id
_entity_poly.type
_entity_poly.pdbx_seq_one_letter_code
_entity_poly.pdbx_strand_id
1 'polypeptide(L)'
;MDNFQTVLRFFMNQKSTIGYSFMALMTVGGERIFSVVSFQCPCNHDQNFAYGLTFLLGPAAVLLVLGLLFTGRLWRLYTGCCLNPMKLCPHGNCLGHLRVLMSIFCGACVAPVMWLSVALLNGTFYECAVSGLDDNLVVDLFCKNKTLACREELARVPCDRSKLSSDERMELLLMFRAQSQILGWCVIITAVVGGLLGTCYKNCRSKVSFLQLTFWKRYMEQEKERFDTLAVEYATKLADRNLQSFFENKDPAPFPFPNHRAWEEISAYYTFTQSEQCYSTLQRYVERTDRDLPENKPVLDIEYDERDMH
;
A
#
# COMPACT_ATOMS: atom_id res chain seq x y z
N MET A 1 -6.30 6.90 -35.73
CA MET A 1 -6.89 6.69 -34.39
C MET A 1 -6.64 5.27 -33.87
N ASP A 2 -6.63 4.25 -34.74
CA ASP A 2 -6.47 2.84 -34.35
C ASP A 2 -5.07 2.48 -33.81
N ASN A 3 -4.01 3.12 -34.33
CA ASN A 3 -2.66 2.96 -33.79
C ASN A 3 -2.54 3.50 -32.36
N PHE A 4 -3.21 4.63 -32.07
CA PHE A 4 -3.24 5.20 -30.73
C PHE A 4 -4.03 4.30 -29.77
N GLN A 5 -5.18 3.77 -30.19
CA GLN A 5 -5.94 2.79 -29.40
C GLN A 5 -5.16 1.50 -29.14
N THR A 6 -4.40 1.01 -30.13
CA THR A 6 -3.55 -0.19 -29.98
C THR A 6 -2.45 0.04 -28.95
N VAL A 7 -1.79 1.20 -29.02
CA VAL A 7 -0.78 1.61 -28.03
C VAL A 7 -1.42 1.77 -26.64
N LEU A 8 -2.58 2.42 -26.55
CA LEU A 8 -3.30 2.60 -25.28
C LEU A 8 -3.72 1.25 -24.67
N ARG A 9 -4.19 0.30 -25.49
CA ARG A 9 -4.50 -1.07 -25.05
C ARG A 9 -3.26 -1.80 -24.54
N PHE A 10 -2.11 -1.61 -25.18
CA PHE A 10 -0.83 -2.17 -24.71
C PHE A 10 -0.44 -1.58 -23.33
N PHE A 11 -0.52 -0.26 -23.17
CA PHE A 11 -0.26 0.40 -21.88
C PHE A 11 -1.23 -0.05 -20.79
N MET A 12 -2.51 -0.20 -21.11
CA MET A 12 -3.53 -0.67 -20.17
C MET A 12 -3.32 -2.13 -19.76
N ASN A 13 -2.93 -3.00 -20.68
CA ASN A 13 -2.61 -4.40 -20.38
C ASN A 13 -1.34 -4.56 -19.54
N GLN A 14 -0.36 -3.65 -19.68
CA GLN A 14 0.92 -3.68 -18.97
C GLN A 14 1.03 -2.66 -17.84
N LYS A 15 -0.09 -2.06 -17.40
CA LYS A 15 -0.11 -0.95 -16.43
C LYS A 15 0.70 -1.25 -15.15
N SER A 16 0.62 -2.49 -14.64
CA SER A 16 1.37 -2.88 -13.44
C SER A 16 2.87 -2.96 -13.69
N THR A 17 3.30 -3.54 -14.81
CA THR A 17 4.71 -3.65 -15.19
C THR A 17 5.34 -2.28 -15.38
N ILE A 18 4.64 -1.41 -16.12
CA ILE A 18 5.08 -0.04 -16.40
C ILE A 18 5.17 0.78 -15.11
N GLY A 19 4.19 0.61 -14.21
CA GLY A 19 4.21 1.23 -12.89
C GLY A 19 5.44 0.84 -12.06
N TYR A 20 5.79 -0.45 -12.01
CA TYR A 20 6.98 -0.91 -11.29
C TYR A 20 8.28 -0.45 -11.94
N SER A 21 8.39 -0.48 -13.27
CA SER A 21 9.57 0.03 -13.98
C SER A 21 9.79 1.52 -13.74
N PHE A 22 8.72 2.33 -13.79
CA PHE A 22 8.80 3.75 -13.49
C PHE A 22 9.20 4.00 -12.03
N MET A 23 8.63 3.23 -11.09
CA MET A 23 8.97 3.33 -9.67
C MET A 23 10.44 3.00 -9.41
N ALA A 24 10.98 1.98 -10.08
CA ALA A 24 12.40 1.63 -10.00
C ALA A 24 13.29 2.76 -10.52
N LEU A 25 12.96 3.35 -11.67
CA LEU A 25 13.71 4.47 -12.25
C LEU A 25 13.71 5.69 -11.31
N MET A 26 12.56 6.04 -10.75
CA MET A 26 12.43 7.13 -9.77
C MET A 26 13.22 6.85 -8.50
N THR A 27 13.28 5.58 -8.05
CA THR A 27 14.05 5.18 -6.87
C THR A 27 15.55 5.34 -7.11
N VAL A 28 16.04 4.93 -8.28
CA VAL A 28 17.45 5.13 -8.67
C VAL A 28 17.80 6.62 -8.77
N GLY A 29 16.94 7.41 -9.42
CA GLY A 29 17.13 8.86 -9.51
C GLY A 29 17.13 9.55 -8.14
N GLY A 30 16.17 9.19 -7.27
CA GLY A 30 16.06 9.72 -5.92
C GLY A 30 17.28 9.38 -5.05
N GLU A 31 17.74 8.13 -5.07
CA GLU A 31 18.92 7.71 -4.33
C GLU A 31 20.18 8.47 -4.78
N ARG A 32 20.35 8.65 -6.09
CA ARG A 32 21.47 9.43 -6.63
C ARG A 32 21.44 10.88 -6.18
N ILE A 33 20.25 11.50 -6.13
CA ILE A 33 20.11 12.88 -5.64
C ILE A 33 20.49 12.95 -4.15
N PHE A 34 19.95 12.08 -3.30
CA PHE A 34 20.25 12.10 -1.86
C PHE A 34 21.73 11.83 -1.57
N SER A 35 22.32 10.84 -2.23
CA SER A 35 23.72 10.45 -2.02
C SER A 35 24.72 11.49 -2.51
N VAL A 36 24.44 12.19 -3.61
CA VAL A 36 25.36 13.20 -4.18
C VAL A 36 25.15 14.59 -3.58
N VAL A 37 23.90 14.99 -3.31
CA VAL A 37 23.58 16.39 -2.97
C VAL A 37 23.58 16.63 -1.46
N SER A 38 23.15 15.65 -0.66
CA SER A 38 22.88 15.87 0.77
C SER A 38 23.75 15.04 1.71
N PHE A 39 24.26 13.90 1.25
CA PHE A 39 24.93 12.96 2.14
C PHE A 39 26.43 13.26 2.26
N GLN A 40 26.83 13.67 3.46
CA GLN A 40 28.23 13.75 3.87
C GLN A 40 28.36 13.09 5.23
N CYS A 41 29.19 12.05 5.34
CA CYS A 41 29.37 11.35 6.60
C CYS A 41 30.06 12.30 7.62
N PRO A 42 29.59 12.42 8.87
CA PRO A 42 30.10 13.39 9.84
C PRO A 42 31.48 13.04 10.42
N CYS A 43 31.98 11.82 10.17
CA CYS A 43 33.29 11.34 10.61
C CYS A 43 33.46 11.34 12.14
N ASN A 44 32.34 11.17 12.84
CA ASN A 44 32.28 11.17 14.29
C ASN A 44 31.72 9.81 14.74
N HIS A 45 32.47 9.15 15.61
CA HIS A 45 32.21 7.77 16.03
C HIS A 45 30.75 7.57 16.47
N ASP A 46 30.25 8.42 17.36
CA ASP A 46 28.92 8.28 17.95
C ASP A 46 27.77 8.63 16.99
N GLN A 47 28.05 9.43 15.96
CA GLN A 47 27.02 9.96 15.05
C GLN A 47 26.95 9.21 13.72
N ASN A 48 28.05 8.61 13.28
CA ASN A 48 28.16 7.91 12.00
C ASN A 48 27.09 6.82 11.83
N PHE A 49 26.90 5.99 12.87
CA PHE A 49 25.90 4.92 12.85
C PHE A 49 24.48 5.47 12.68
N ALA A 50 24.08 6.40 13.54
CA ALA A 50 22.74 7.00 13.52
C ALA A 50 22.49 7.78 12.21
N TYR A 51 23.48 8.53 11.73
CA TYR A 51 23.37 9.31 10.50
C TYR A 51 23.23 8.42 9.26
N GLY A 52 24.13 7.45 9.08
CA GLY A 52 24.07 6.50 7.96
C GLY A 52 22.78 5.69 7.96
N LEU A 53 22.34 5.20 9.13
CA LEU A 53 21.10 4.44 9.26
C LEU A 53 19.86 5.29 8.98
N THR A 54 19.86 6.58 9.35
CA THR A 54 18.75 7.50 9.09
C THR A 54 18.56 7.72 7.58
N PHE A 55 19.65 7.91 6.82
CA PHE A 55 19.55 8.04 5.36
C PHE A 55 19.22 6.71 4.67
N LEU A 56 19.58 5.58 5.27
CA LEU A 56 19.21 4.26 4.76
C LEU A 56 17.73 3.93 5.01
N LEU A 57 17.24 4.06 6.25
CA LEU A 57 15.89 3.63 6.67
C LEU A 57 14.83 4.74 6.62
N GLY A 58 15.23 6.01 6.76
CA GLY A 58 14.31 7.14 6.79
C GLY A 58 13.44 7.24 5.54
N PRO A 59 14.01 7.31 4.33
CA PRO A 59 13.23 7.32 3.09
C PRO A 59 12.39 6.04 2.91
N ALA A 60 12.90 4.88 3.34
CA ALA A 60 12.13 3.63 3.34
C ALA A 60 10.87 3.72 4.22
N ALA A 61 10.99 4.30 5.42
CA ALA A 61 9.86 4.51 6.33
C ALA A 61 8.83 5.50 5.76
N VAL A 62 9.30 6.61 5.15
CA VAL A 62 8.41 7.56 4.48
C VAL A 62 7.66 6.90 3.33
N LEU A 63 8.36 6.14 2.48
CA LEU A 63 7.75 5.40 1.37
C LEU A 63 6.74 4.35 1.86
N LEU A 64 7.01 3.70 2.99
CA LEU A 64 6.08 2.75 3.59
C LEU A 64 4.78 3.44 4.04
N VAL A 65 4.90 4.58 4.74
CA VAL A 65 3.75 5.38 5.18
C VAL A 65 2.94 5.85 3.97
N LEU A 66 3.58 6.38 2.93
CA LEU A 66 2.91 6.78 1.69
C LEU A 66 2.22 5.59 1.02
N GLY A 67 2.87 4.44 0.95
CA GLY A 67 2.30 3.20 0.40
C GLY A 67 1.05 2.73 1.16
N LEU A 68 1.03 2.91 2.49
CA LEU A 68 -0.15 2.64 3.32
C LEU A 68 -1.25 3.69 3.09
N LEU A 69 -0.90 4.98 2.96
CA LEU A 69 -1.89 6.04 2.72
C LEU A 69 -2.58 5.92 1.36
N PHE A 70 -1.87 5.47 0.31
CA PHE A 70 -2.46 5.36 -1.03
C PHE A 70 -3.24 4.07 -1.28
N THR A 71 -3.27 3.13 -0.33
CA THR A 71 -4.00 1.87 -0.53
C THR A 71 -5.47 1.99 -0.13
N GLY A 72 -6.37 2.05 -1.13
CA GLY A 72 -7.82 2.06 -0.88
C GLY A 72 -8.33 0.86 -0.07
N ARG A 73 -7.59 -0.26 -0.07
CA ARG A 73 -7.89 -1.44 0.74
C ARG A 73 -7.74 -1.20 2.24
N LEU A 74 -6.82 -0.32 2.67
CA LEU A 74 -6.66 0.05 4.08
C LEU A 74 -7.83 0.92 4.54
N TRP A 75 -8.19 1.93 3.74
CA TRP A 75 -9.33 2.80 4.05
C TRP A 75 -10.64 2.01 4.11
N ARG A 76 -10.86 1.07 3.20
CA ARG A 76 -12.05 0.19 3.28
C ARG A 76 -12.12 -0.64 4.56
N LEU A 77 -10.97 -0.94 5.18
CA LEU A 77 -10.91 -1.68 6.44
C LEU A 77 -11.14 -0.76 7.66
N TYR A 78 -10.55 0.45 7.65
CA TYR A 78 -10.59 1.36 8.80
C TYR A 78 -11.79 2.32 8.82
N THR A 79 -12.31 2.73 7.66
CA THR A 79 -13.45 3.65 7.58
C THR A 79 -14.69 3.00 8.18
N GLY A 80 -15.23 3.61 9.23
CA GLY A 80 -16.38 3.08 9.97
C GLY A 80 -16.05 2.11 11.10
N CYS A 81 -14.76 1.92 11.46
CA CYS A 81 -14.36 1.06 12.58
C CYS A 81 -14.95 1.50 13.93
N CYS A 82 -15.10 2.80 14.17
CA CYS A 82 -15.69 3.31 15.42
C CYS A 82 -17.23 3.22 15.45
N LEU A 83 -17.88 3.03 14.29
CA LEU A 83 -19.33 2.86 14.18
C LEU A 83 -19.74 1.40 14.44
N ASN A 84 -18.93 0.46 13.98
CA ASN A 84 -19.19 -0.96 14.15
C ASN A 84 -17.87 -1.75 14.32
N PRO A 85 -17.36 -1.91 15.57
CA PRO A 85 -16.08 -2.60 15.81
C PRO A 85 -16.12 -4.08 15.41
N MET A 86 -17.31 -4.67 15.28
CA MET A 86 -17.50 -6.04 14.80
C MET A 86 -17.18 -6.21 13.31
N LYS A 87 -17.02 -5.12 12.53
CA LYS A 87 -16.54 -5.17 11.14
C LYS A 87 -15.08 -5.61 11.01
N LEU A 88 -14.23 -5.26 11.99
CA LEU A 88 -12.81 -5.66 11.95
C LEU A 88 -12.62 -7.12 12.33
N CYS A 89 -13.42 -7.62 13.28
CA CYS A 89 -13.33 -8.98 13.80
C CYS A 89 -14.72 -9.62 13.99
N PRO A 90 -15.43 -9.98 12.90
CA PRO A 90 -16.69 -10.68 13.03
C PRO A 90 -16.43 -12.09 13.59
N HIS A 91 -17.04 -12.40 14.74
CA HIS A 91 -17.06 -13.73 15.36
C HIS A 91 -15.68 -14.38 15.63
N GLY A 92 -14.70 -13.62 16.13
CA GLY A 92 -13.43 -14.19 16.63
C GLY A 92 -12.41 -14.62 15.55
N ASN A 93 -12.65 -14.34 14.27
CA ASN A 93 -11.71 -14.68 13.19
C ASN A 93 -10.57 -13.65 13.03
N CYS A 94 -9.81 -13.39 14.09
CA CYS A 94 -8.68 -12.45 14.11
C CYS A 94 -7.60 -12.81 13.07
N LEU A 95 -7.43 -14.11 12.79
CA LEU A 95 -6.50 -14.61 11.77
C LEU A 95 -6.83 -14.14 10.35
N GLY A 96 -8.12 -13.99 10.03
CA GLY A 96 -8.57 -13.44 8.74
C GLY A 96 -8.18 -11.97 8.59
N HIS A 97 -8.42 -11.18 9.64
CA HIS A 97 -8.04 -9.76 9.69
C HIS A 97 -6.52 -9.58 9.57
N LEU A 98 -5.75 -10.31 10.36
CA LEU A 98 -4.29 -10.28 10.31
C LEU A 98 -3.77 -10.62 8.90
N ARG A 99 -4.35 -11.62 8.23
CA ARG A 99 -3.99 -11.98 6.85
C ARG A 99 -4.25 -10.84 5.87
N VAL A 100 -5.37 -10.13 6.01
CA VAL A 100 -5.70 -8.97 5.17
C VAL A 100 -4.71 -7.83 5.42
N LEU A 101 -4.44 -7.51 6.69
CA LEU A 101 -3.48 -6.48 7.07
C LEU A 101 -2.07 -6.79 6.54
N MET A 102 -1.61 -8.05 6.71
CA MET A 102 -0.33 -8.50 6.16
C MET A 102 -0.31 -8.41 4.63
N SER A 103 -1.40 -8.74 3.93
CA SER A 103 -1.47 -8.57 2.48
C SER A 103 -1.42 -7.11 2.04
N ILE A 104 -1.95 -6.17 2.84
CA ILE A 104 -1.86 -4.74 2.58
C ILE A 104 -0.42 -4.26 2.82
N PHE A 105 0.17 -4.64 3.95
CA PHE A 105 1.52 -4.29 4.33
C PHE A 105 2.57 -4.79 3.32
N CYS A 106 2.50 -6.08 2.91
CA CYS A 106 3.38 -6.62 1.88
C CYS A 106 3.29 -5.85 0.56
N GLY A 107 2.11 -5.33 0.21
CA GLY A 107 1.93 -4.48 -0.97
C GLY A 107 2.57 -3.09 -0.82
N ALA A 108 2.52 -2.51 0.38
CA ALA A 108 3.14 -1.22 0.68
C ALA A 108 4.68 -1.31 0.78
N CYS A 109 5.22 -2.48 1.13
CA CYS A 109 6.67 -2.71 1.24
C CYS A 109 7.43 -2.73 -0.09
N VAL A 110 6.76 -2.72 -1.24
CA VAL A 110 7.42 -2.76 -2.56
C VAL A 110 8.38 -1.58 -2.75
N ALA A 111 7.93 -0.34 -2.50
CA ALA A 111 8.77 0.84 -2.64
C ALA A 111 9.93 0.90 -1.60
N PRO A 112 9.70 0.63 -0.30
CA PRO A 112 10.76 0.51 0.70
C PRO A 112 11.85 -0.50 0.32
N VAL A 113 11.46 -1.70 -0.15
CA VAL A 113 12.42 -2.74 -0.55
C VAL A 113 13.24 -2.29 -1.76
N MET A 114 12.62 -1.64 -2.74
CA MET A 114 13.35 -1.09 -3.88
C MET A 114 14.35 -0.02 -3.45
N TRP A 115 13.95 0.90 -2.57
CA TRP A 115 14.86 1.91 -2.02
C TRP A 115 16.06 1.27 -1.32
N LEU A 116 15.82 0.35 -0.39
CA LEU A 116 16.88 -0.32 0.36
C LEU A 116 17.84 -1.07 -0.57
N SER A 117 17.31 -1.73 -1.60
CA SER A 117 18.11 -2.42 -2.60
C SER A 117 19.07 -1.48 -3.33
N VAL A 118 18.56 -0.34 -3.83
CA VAL A 118 19.38 0.65 -4.55
C VAL A 118 20.40 1.30 -3.61
N ALA A 119 19.98 1.72 -2.42
CA ALA A 119 20.85 2.35 -1.43
C ALA A 119 21.99 1.43 -0.97
N LEU A 120 21.70 0.15 -0.74
CA LEU A 120 22.71 -0.85 -0.36
C LEU A 120 23.66 -1.18 -1.52
N LEU A 121 23.19 -1.19 -2.77
CA LEU A 121 24.05 -1.39 -3.93
C LEU A 121 25.01 -0.22 -4.17
N ASN A 122 24.62 1.02 -3.85
CA ASN A 122 25.51 2.18 -3.91
C ASN A 122 26.55 2.15 -2.76
N GLY A 123 26.12 1.74 -1.57
CA GLY A 123 26.98 1.42 -0.42
C GLY A 123 27.35 2.60 0.50
N THR A 124 27.18 3.84 0.05
CA THR A 124 27.63 5.05 0.77
C THR A 124 27.00 5.22 2.15
N PHE A 125 25.69 4.96 2.30
CA PHE A 125 25.01 5.04 3.59
C PHE A 125 25.45 3.92 4.55
N TYR A 126 25.67 2.71 4.01
CA TYR A 126 26.13 1.56 4.79
C TYR A 126 27.58 1.74 5.25
N GLU A 127 28.47 2.22 4.37
CA GLU A 127 29.87 2.55 4.69
C GLU A 127 29.96 3.52 5.88
N CYS A 128 29.14 4.58 5.87
CA CYS A 128 29.09 5.51 7.00
C CYS A 128 28.50 4.85 8.26
N ALA A 129 27.40 4.09 8.15
CA ALA A 129 26.77 3.46 9.31
C ALA A 129 27.69 2.45 10.01
N VAL A 130 28.31 1.55 9.24
CA VAL A 130 29.16 0.46 9.75
C VAL A 130 30.45 1.01 10.40
N SER A 131 30.93 2.17 9.94
CA SER A 131 32.13 2.81 10.49
C SER A 131 31.96 3.35 11.92
N GLY A 132 30.72 3.55 12.37
CA GLY A 132 30.38 4.00 13.73
C GLY A 132 29.83 2.88 14.63
N LEU A 133 30.02 1.60 14.27
CA LEU A 133 29.61 0.49 15.11
C LEU A 133 30.57 0.31 16.29
N ASP A 134 30.00 0.20 17.50
CA ASP A 134 30.73 -0.03 18.75
C ASP A 134 30.88 -1.51 19.13
N ASP A 135 30.35 -2.43 18.32
CA ASP A 135 30.34 -3.85 18.64
C ASP A 135 31.74 -4.46 18.46
N ASN A 136 32.38 -4.81 19.59
CA ASN A 136 33.70 -5.43 19.64
C ASN A 136 33.83 -6.62 18.67
N LEU A 137 32.81 -7.47 18.55
CA LEU A 137 32.88 -8.68 17.74
C LEU A 137 32.90 -8.36 16.24
N VAL A 138 32.12 -7.37 15.83
CA VAL A 138 32.00 -6.95 14.43
C VAL A 138 33.21 -6.11 14.04
N VAL A 139 33.68 -5.24 14.93
CA VAL A 139 34.87 -4.39 14.73
C VAL A 139 36.14 -5.23 14.65
N ASP A 140 36.29 -6.26 15.49
CA ASP A 140 37.44 -7.18 15.43
C ASP A 140 37.50 -7.98 14.13
N LEU A 141 36.35 -8.23 13.48
CA LEU A 141 36.30 -8.86 12.17
C LEU A 141 36.90 -7.94 11.09
N PHE A 142 36.67 -6.63 11.19
CA PHE A 142 37.18 -5.64 10.24
C PHE A 142 38.65 -5.31 10.45
N CYS A 143 39.06 -5.19 11.71
CA CYS A 143 40.42 -4.84 12.11
C CYS A 143 41.28 -6.06 12.46
N LYS A 144 40.94 -7.25 11.93
CA LYS A 144 41.68 -8.49 12.23
C LYS A 144 43.15 -8.35 11.83
N ASN A 145 44.07 -8.52 12.79
CA ASN A 145 45.51 -8.30 12.65
C ASN A 145 45.93 -6.83 12.39
N LYS A 146 45.06 -5.85 12.61
CA LYS A 146 45.39 -4.41 12.54
C LYS A 146 45.64 -3.86 13.95
N THR A 147 46.26 -2.68 14.03
CA THR A 147 46.57 -2.00 15.29
C THR A 147 45.32 -1.48 16.00
N LEU A 148 45.42 -1.19 17.31
CA LEU A 148 44.40 -0.46 18.09
C LEU A 148 43.94 0.85 17.40
N ALA A 149 44.84 1.46 16.61
CA ALA A 149 44.54 2.63 15.80
C ALA A 149 43.48 2.38 14.70
N CYS A 150 43.33 1.15 14.20
CA CYS A 150 42.27 0.78 13.25
C CYS A 150 40.88 1.01 13.84
N ARG A 151 40.71 0.66 15.12
CA ARG A 151 39.45 0.81 15.82
C ARG A 151 39.11 2.29 16.07
N GLU A 152 40.07 3.07 16.54
CA GLU A 152 39.88 4.49 16.85
C GLU A 152 39.65 5.34 15.60
N GLU A 153 40.25 4.96 14.46
CA GLU A 153 40.17 5.72 13.21
C GLU A 153 39.10 5.20 12.24
N LEU A 154 38.38 4.12 12.58
CA LEU A 154 37.38 3.47 11.72
C LEU A 154 36.29 4.45 11.28
N ALA A 155 35.79 5.27 12.21
CA ALA A 155 34.77 6.29 11.96
C ALA A 155 35.23 7.39 10.98
N ARG A 156 36.54 7.55 10.75
CA ARG A 156 37.09 8.54 9.82
C ARG A 156 37.44 7.97 8.45
N VAL A 157 37.39 6.64 8.29
CA VAL A 157 37.68 5.94 7.02
C VAL A 157 36.79 6.44 5.86
N PRO A 158 35.46 6.61 6.01
CA PRO A 158 34.59 7.12 4.94
C PRO A 158 34.86 8.56 4.51
N CYS A 159 35.64 9.30 5.29
CA CYS A 159 35.81 10.75 5.15
C CYS A 159 37.17 11.20 4.64
N ASP A 160 38.06 10.27 4.30
CA ASP A 160 39.43 10.58 3.89
C ASP A 160 40.23 11.36 4.95
N ARG A 161 39.86 11.24 6.23
CA ARG A 161 40.50 11.92 7.38
C ARG A 161 41.13 10.98 8.39
N SER A 162 41.19 9.68 8.08
CA SER A 162 41.82 8.69 8.95
C SER A 162 43.34 8.83 8.93
N LYS A 163 43.99 8.51 10.06
CA LYS A 163 45.46 8.45 10.16
C LYS A 163 46.05 7.13 9.63
N LEU A 164 45.22 6.24 9.12
CA LEU A 164 45.64 4.96 8.53
C LEU A 164 46.36 5.20 7.20
N SER A 165 47.17 4.22 6.79
CA SER A 165 47.77 4.28 5.45
C SER A 165 46.68 4.26 4.37
N SER A 166 46.98 4.86 3.20
CA SER A 166 46.02 4.92 2.09
C SER A 166 45.55 3.53 1.65
N ASP A 167 46.44 2.54 1.69
CA ASP A 167 46.14 1.16 1.30
C ASP A 167 45.18 0.48 2.29
N GLU A 168 45.41 0.63 3.59
CA GLU A 168 44.52 0.07 4.63
C GLU A 168 43.13 0.70 4.58
N ARG A 169 43.06 2.02 4.37
CA ARG A 169 41.79 2.72 4.22
C ARG A 169 41.02 2.22 3.00
N MET A 170 41.69 2.05 1.86
CA MET A 170 41.08 1.54 0.63
C MET A 170 40.58 0.10 0.82
N GLU A 171 41.36 -0.75 1.48
CA GLU A 171 40.98 -2.13 1.81
C GLU A 171 39.70 -2.17 2.65
N LEU A 172 39.61 -1.34 3.71
CA LEU A 172 38.43 -1.24 4.57
C LEU A 172 37.19 -0.74 3.79
N LEU A 173 37.34 0.29 2.96
CA LEU A 173 36.25 0.83 2.14
C LEU A 173 35.73 -0.21 1.13
N LEU A 174 36.64 -0.93 0.46
CA LEU A 174 36.26 -2.00 -0.46
C LEU A 174 35.51 -3.12 0.26
N MET A 175 35.94 -3.48 1.47
CA MET A 175 35.25 -4.48 2.29
C MET A 175 33.83 -4.00 2.69
N PHE A 176 33.68 -2.77 3.18
CA PHE A 176 32.36 -2.23 3.54
C PHE A 176 31.42 -2.15 2.34
N ARG A 177 31.93 -1.69 1.19
CA ARG A 177 31.17 -1.64 -0.06
C ARG A 177 30.75 -3.04 -0.52
N ALA A 178 31.65 -4.02 -0.47
CA ALA A 178 31.35 -5.39 -0.85
C ALA A 178 30.27 -6.00 0.07
N GLN A 179 30.36 -5.79 1.38
CA GLN A 179 29.33 -6.23 2.33
C GLN A 179 27.97 -5.58 2.04
N SER A 180 27.95 -4.27 1.78
CA SER A 180 26.72 -3.56 1.42
C SER A 180 26.09 -4.12 0.15
N GLN A 181 26.89 -4.40 -0.88
CA GLN A 181 26.40 -4.95 -2.14
C GLN A 181 25.89 -6.39 -1.98
N ILE A 182 26.56 -7.22 -1.18
CA ILE A 182 26.09 -8.56 -0.84
C ILE A 182 24.72 -8.48 -0.14
N LEU A 183 24.58 -7.61 0.87
CA LEU A 183 23.31 -7.39 1.55
C LEU A 183 22.23 -6.88 0.59
N GLY A 184 22.56 -5.95 -0.32
CA GLY A 184 21.65 -5.46 -1.35
C GLY A 184 21.13 -6.58 -2.25
N TRP A 185 22.01 -7.46 -2.75
CA TRP A 185 21.60 -8.62 -3.54
C TRP A 185 20.80 -9.64 -2.74
N CYS A 186 21.15 -9.88 -1.46
CA CYS A 186 20.36 -10.73 -0.58
C CYS A 186 18.92 -10.21 -0.43
N VAL A 187 18.75 -8.90 -0.19
CA VAL A 187 17.42 -8.26 -0.09
C VAL A 187 16.63 -8.46 -1.38
N ILE A 188 17.24 -8.23 -2.55
CA ILE A 188 16.59 -8.43 -3.85
C ILE A 188 16.14 -9.88 -4.04
N ILE A 189 17.05 -10.85 -3.83
CA ILE A 189 16.77 -12.27 -4.03
C ILE A 189 15.66 -12.73 -3.08
N THR A 190 15.75 -12.40 -1.79
CA THR A 190 14.73 -12.78 -0.81
C THR A 190 13.38 -12.15 -1.14
N ALA A 191 13.34 -10.89 -1.58
CA ALA A 191 12.09 -10.23 -1.98
C ALA A 191 11.45 -10.88 -3.21
N VAL A 192 12.24 -11.18 -4.25
CA VAL A 192 11.74 -11.82 -5.48
C VAL A 192 11.25 -13.24 -5.21
N VAL A 193 12.05 -14.05 -4.53
CA VAL A 193 11.68 -15.44 -4.17
C VAL A 193 10.47 -15.45 -3.24
N GLY A 194 10.45 -14.60 -2.21
CA GLY A 194 9.33 -14.46 -1.30
C GLY A 194 8.04 -14.02 -2.01
N GLY A 195 8.14 -13.07 -2.94
CA GLY A 195 7.02 -12.60 -3.77
C GLY A 195 6.48 -13.70 -4.68
N LEU A 196 7.34 -14.49 -5.31
CA LEU A 196 6.96 -15.63 -6.15
C LEU A 196 6.26 -16.71 -5.32
N LEU A 197 6.88 -17.15 -4.21
CA LEU A 197 6.30 -18.15 -3.32
C LEU A 197 4.96 -17.70 -2.74
N GLY A 198 4.86 -16.44 -2.32
CA GLY A 198 3.61 -15.86 -1.82
C GLY A 198 2.51 -15.84 -2.88
N THR A 199 2.85 -15.49 -4.12
CA THR A 199 1.91 -15.49 -5.26
C THR A 199 1.47 -16.91 -5.61
N CYS A 200 2.40 -17.87 -5.70
CA CYS A 200 2.10 -19.27 -5.95
C CYS A 200 1.20 -19.84 -4.85
N TYR A 201 1.53 -19.62 -3.58
CA TYR A 201 0.74 -20.07 -2.44
C TYR A 201 -0.68 -19.49 -2.46
N LYS A 202 -0.81 -18.19 -2.75
CA LYS A 202 -2.12 -17.52 -2.86
C LYS A 202 -2.96 -18.12 -3.99
N ASN A 203 -2.35 -18.38 -5.15
CA ASN A 203 -3.04 -18.99 -6.29
C ASN A 203 -3.41 -20.46 -6.03
N CYS A 204 -2.54 -21.24 -5.39
CA CYS A 204 -2.81 -22.63 -5.03
C CYS A 204 -3.92 -22.77 -3.98
N ARG A 205 -4.06 -21.82 -3.04
CA ARG A 205 -5.15 -21.80 -2.05
C ARG A 205 -6.39 -21.04 -2.52
N SER A 206 -6.43 -20.62 -3.78
CA SER A 206 -7.62 -20.00 -4.37
C SER A 206 -8.78 -21.00 -4.37
N LYS A 207 -9.96 -20.56 -3.93
CA LYS A 207 -11.20 -21.35 -3.98
C LYS A 207 -11.84 -21.40 -5.38
N VAL A 208 -11.27 -20.67 -6.34
CA VAL A 208 -11.77 -20.51 -7.71
C VAL A 208 -10.67 -20.79 -8.73
N SER A 209 -11.07 -21.24 -9.92
CA SER A 209 -10.17 -21.52 -11.04
C SER A 209 -9.53 -20.24 -11.60
N PHE A 210 -8.45 -20.38 -12.38
CA PHE A 210 -7.74 -19.24 -12.99
C PHE A 210 -8.64 -18.37 -13.90
N LEU A 211 -9.46 -18.99 -14.75
CA LEU A 211 -10.38 -18.28 -15.64
C LEU A 211 -11.45 -17.52 -14.86
N GLN A 212 -12.03 -18.17 -13.83
CA GLN A 212 -13.01 -17.52 -12.97
C GLN A 212 -12.39 -16.36 -12.16
N LEU A 213 -11.15 -16.51 -11.68
CA LEU A 213 -10.43 -15.44 -11.00
C LEU A 213 -10.14 -14.24 -11.94
N THR A 214 -9.83 -14.52 -13.21
CA THR A 214 -9.58 -13.49 -14.22
C THR A 214 -10.88 -12.75 -14.55
N PHE A 215 -11.98 -13.46 -14.74
CA PHE A 215 -13.30 -12.88 -14.89
C PHE A 215 -13.68 -12.02 -13.68
N TRP A 216 -13.47 -12.53 -12.47
CA TRP A 216 -13.77 -11.80 -11.24
C TRP A 216 -13.01 -10.47 -11.15
N LYS A 217 -11.71 -10.45 -11.45
CA LYS A 217 -10.94 -9.20 -11.51
C LYS A 217 -11.54 -8.20 -12.51
N ARG A 218 -11.90 -8.68 -13.71
CA ARG A 218 -12.51 -7.87 -14.77
C ARG A 218 -13.86 -7.29 -14.35
N TYR A 219 -14.70 -8.11 -13.70
CA TYR A 219 -15.98 -7.70 -13.16
C TYR A 219 -15.80 -6.58 -12.13
N MET A 220 -14.90 -6.74 -11.16
CA MET A 220 -14.63 -5.72 -10.13
C MET A 220 -14.14 -4.40 -10.72
N GLU A 221 -13.31 -4.44 -11.76
CA GLU A 221 -12.84 -3.23 -12.45
C GLU A 221 -14.01 -2.49 -13.12
N GLN A 222 -14.85 -3.22 -13.85
CA GLN A 222 -16.01 -2.65 -14.56
C GLN A 222 -17.09 -2.17 -13.60
N GLU A 223 -17.36 -2.92 -12.53
CA GLU A 223 -18.29 -2.52 -11.47
C GLU A 223 -17.86 -1.18 -10.86
N LYS A 224 -16.58 -1.02 -10.53
CA LYS A 224 -16.05 0.24 -10.00
C LYS A 224 -16.21 1.40 -10.96
N GLU A 225 -15.83 1.23 -12.22
CA GLU A 225 -15.93 2.28 -13.25
C GLU A 225 -17.37 2.74 -13.45
N ARG A 226 -18.31 1.79 -13.50
CA ARG A 226 -19.74 2.08 -13.63
C ARG A 226 -20.33 2.70 -12.37
N PHE A 227 -19.91 2.23 -11.20
CA PHE A 227 -20.30 2.81 -9.93
C PHE A 227 -19.89 4.28 -9.82
N ASP A 228 -18.63 4.60 -10.14
CA ASP A 228 -18.12 5.98 -10.09
C ASP A 228 -18.90 6.89 -11.06
N THR A 229 -19.19 6.41 -12.27
CA THR A 229 -19.99 7.15 -13.27
C THR A 229 -21.41 7.44 -12.76
N LEU A 230 -22.10 6.42 -12.23
CA LEU A 230 -23.46 6.58 -11.70
C LEU A 230 -23.47 7.44 -10.42
N ALA A 231 -22.46 7.32 -9.56
CA ALA A 231 -22.35 8.12 -8.36
C ALA A 231 -22.24 9.61 -8.69
N VAL A 232 -21.45 9.97 -9.70
CA VAL A 232 -21.36 11.35 -10.20
C VAL A 232 -22.70 11.82 -10.76
N GLU A 233 -23.36 11.01 -11.59
CA GLU A 233 -24.67 11.38 -12.17
C GLU A 233 -25.73 11.64 -11.09
N TYR A 234 -25.85 10.75 -10.10
CA TYR A 234 -26.81 10.90 -9.01
C TYR A 234 -26.45 12.05 -8.07
N ALA A 235 -25.15 12.32 -7.83
CA ALA A 235 -24.71 13.48 -7.07
C ALA A 235 -25.07 14.80 -7.77
N THR A 236 -24.88 14.88 -9.08
CA THR A 236 -25.28 16.06 -9.88
C THR A 236 -26.79 16.28 -9.82
N LYS A 237 -27.61 15.23 -10.05
CA LYS A 237 -29.08 15.34 -9.94
C LYS A 237 -29.54 15.81 -8.56
N LEU A 238 -28.92 15.30 -7.50
CA LEU A 238 -29.24 15.69 -6.14
C LEU A 238 -28.85 17.15 -5.85
N ALA A 239 -27.68 17.59 -6.34
CA ALA A 239 -27.22 18.98 -6.23
C ALA A 239 -28.15 19.94 -6.98
N ASP A 240 -28.48 19.63 -8.23
CA ASP A 240 -29.37 20.44 -9.07
C ASP A 240 -30.76 20.59 -8.43
N ARG A 241 -31.35 19.48 -7.95
CA ARG A 241 -32.63 19.50 -7.23
C ARG A 241 -32.57 20.44 -6.02
N ASN A 242 -31.52 20.33 -5.20
CA ASN A 242 -31.38 21.13 -3.98
C ASN A 242 -31.18 22.62 -4.30
N LEU A 243 -30.35 22.94 -5.29
CA LEU A 243 -30.11 24.32 -5.72
C LEU A 243 -31.38 24.94 -6.29
N GLN A 244 -32.12 24.21 -7.12
CA GLN A 244 -33.39 24.68 -7.67
C GLN A 244 -34.42 24.96 -6.56
N SER A 245 -34.59 24.02 -5.63
CA SER A 245 -35.49 24.16 -4.48
C SER A 245 -35.14 25.39 -3.63
N PHE A 246 -33.84 25.62 -3.41
CA PHE A 246 -33.33 26.75 -2.64
C PHE A 246 -33.58 28.11 -3.33
N PHE A 247 -33.20 28.24 -4.61
CA PHE A 247 -33.36 29.50 -5.33
C PHE A 247 -34.82 29.82 -5.69
N GLU A 248 -35.67 28.80 -5.88
CA GLU A 248 -37.11 29.00 -6.13
C GLU A 248 -37.93 29.05 -4.83
N ASN A 249 -37.32 28.87 -3.66
CA ASN A 249 -37.98 28.80 -2.35
C ASN A 249 -39.16 27.84 -2.31
N LYS A 250 -38.95 26.61 -2.79
CA LYS A 250 -39.94 25.52 -2.83
C LYS A 250 -39.47 24.35 -1.97
N ASP A 251 -40.41 23.51 -1.54
CA ASP A 251 -40.08 22.23 -0.91
C ASP A 251 -39.49 21.25 -1.94
N PRO A 252 -38.44 20.49 -1.58
CA PRO A 252 -37.76 19.60 -2.51
C PRO A 252 -38.58 18.33 -2.79
N ALA A 253 -38.60 17.90 -4.05
CA ALA A 253 -39.22 16.63 -4.43
C ALA A 253 -38.52 15.42 -3.77
N PRO A 254 -39.26 14.34 -3.43
CA PRO A 254 -38.67 13.11 -2.90
C PRO A 254 -37.59 12.54 -3.84
N PHE A 255 -36.47 12.13 -3.28
CA PHE A 255 -35.36 11.52 -4.04
C PHE A 255 -35.03 10.17 -3.41
N PRO A 256 -35.42 9.05 -4.04
CA PRO A 256 -35.15 7.73 -3.47
C PRO A 256 -33.64 7.50 -3.45
N PHE A 257 -33.12 7.23 -2.26
CA PHE A 257 -31.69 7.02 -2.05
C PHE A 257 -31.47 5.80 -1.15
N PRO A 258 -30.39 5.02 -1.35
CA PRO A 258 -30.09 3.90 -0.47
C PRO A 258 -29.90 4.39 0.96
N ASN A 259 -30.46 3.64 1.91
CA ASN A 259 -30.34 3.95 3.33
C ASN A 259 -28.91 3.71 3.84
N HIS A 260 -28.61 4.19 5.05
CA HIS A 260 -27.26 4.06 5.64
C HIS A 260 -26.80 2.59 5.77
N ARG A 261 -27.71 1.66 6.08
CA ARG A 261 -27.37 0.22 6.21
C ARG A 261 -26.91 -0.37 4.89
N ALA A 262 -27.58 -0.04 3.78
CA ALA A 262 -27.19 -0.46 2.44
C ALA A 262 -25.75 -0.02 2.11
N TRP A 263 -25.42 1.26 2.40
CA TRP A 263 -24.08 1.79 2.23
C TRP A 263 -23.03 1.09 3.11
N GLU A 264 -23.38 0.78 4.34
CA GLU A 264 -22.51 0.09 5.28
C GLU A 264 -22.19 -1.34 4.82
N GLU A 265 -23.19 -2.09 4.31
CA GLU A 265 -23.04 -3.46 3.86
C GLU A 265 -22.20 -3.60 2.59
N ILE A 266 -22.44 -2.76 1.58
CA ILE A 266 -21.66 -2.80 0.34
C ILE A 266 -20.20 -2.40 0.56
N SER A 267 -19.92 -1.66 1.64
CA SER A 267 -18.57 -1.23 2.04
C SER A 267 -17.80 -2.30 2.82
N ALA A 268 -18.43 -3.42 3.20
CA ALA A 268 -17.77 -4.48 3.95
C ALA A 268 -16.61 -5.15 3.18
N TYR A 269 -15.63 -5.71 3.91
CA TYR A 269 -14.55 -6.43 3.26
C TYR A 269 -15.07 -7.74 2.66
N TYR A 270 -15.04 -7.84 1.33
CA TYR A 270 -15.52 -9.03 0.63
C TYR A 270 -14.59 -10.24 0.83
N THR A 271 -15.18 -11.36 1.26
CA THR A 271 -14.58 -12.69 1.19
C THR A 271 -15.43 -13.61 0.31
N PHE A 272 -14.77 -14.34 -0.60
CA PHE A 272 -15.44 -15.31 -1.46
C PHE A 272 -15.84 -16.57 -0.69
N THR A 273 -17.10 -16.96 -0.87
CA THR A 273 -17.67 -18.18 -0.28
C THR A 273 -18.32 -18.99 -1.40
N GLN A 274 -17.97 -20.27 -1.53
CA GLN A 274 -18.46 -21.11 -2.64
C GLN A 274 -19.99 -21.32 -2.64
N SER A 275 -20.65 -21.12 -1.49
CA SER A 275 -22.10 -21.24 -1.34
C SER A 275 -22.89 -20.07 -1.96
N GLU A 276 -22.25 -18.91 -2.16
CA GLU A 276 -22.86 -17.72 -2.78
C GLU A 276 -21.96 -17.27 -3.94
N GLN A 277 -22.37 -17.50 -5.18
CA GLN A 277 -21.59 -17.15 -6.39
C GLN A 277 -21.58 -15.63 -6.69
N CYS A 278 -21.51 -14.79 -5.68
CA CYS A 278 -21.38 -13.35 -5.85
C CYS A 278 -19.91 -12.96 -6.02
N TYR A 279 -19.58 -11.98 -6.86
CA TYR A 279 -18.23 -11.49 -7.09
C TYR A 279 -17.91 -10.21 -6.30
N SER A 280 -18.91 -9.49 -5.82
CA SER A 280 -18.76 -8.30 -4.99
C SER A 280 -19.75 -8.28 -3.83
N THR A 281 -19.52 -7.40 -2.85
CA THR A 281 -20.49 -7.12 -1.78
C THR A 281 -21.74 -6.44 -2.32
N LEU A 282 -21.62 -5.61 -3.36
CA LEU A 282 -22.74 -4.97 -4.03
C LEU A 282 -23.61 -6.00 -4.74
N GLN A 283 -23.02 -6.93 -5.49
CA GLN A 283 -23.74 -8.04 -6.10
C GLN A 283 -24.44 -8.89 -5.03
N ARG A 284 -23.75 -9.21 -3.93
CA ARG A 284 -24.35 -9.95 -2.82
C ARG A 284 -25.54 -9.21 -2.20
N TYR A 285 -25.45 -7.89 -2.02
CA TYR A 285 -26.54 -7.07 -1.50
C TYR A 285 -27.75 -7.08 -2.45
N VAL A 286 -27.50 -7.02 -3.76
CA VAL A 286 -28.55 -7.09 -4.77
C VAL A 286 -29.14 -8.51 -4.85
N GLU A 287 -28.36 -9.57 -4.87
CA GLU A 287 -28.92 -10.92 -5.06
C GLU A 287 -29.67 -11.47 -3.83
N ARG A 288 -29.58 -10.82 -2.67
CA ARG A 288 -30.41 -11.15 -1.50
C ARG A 288 -31.88 -10.76 -1.74
N THR A 289 -32.76 -11.68 -1.38
CA THR A 289 -34.23 -11.58 -1.49
C THR A 289 -34.86 -10.71 -0.40
N ASP A 290 -34.17 -10.41 0.69
CA ASP A 290 -34.70 -9.73 1.87
C ASP A 290 -34.11 -8.31 2.00
N ARG A 291 -34.42 -7.44 1.03
CA ARG A 291 -33.94 -6.05 1.03
C ARG A 291 -34.95 -5.14 1.71
N ASP A 292 -34.48 -4.28 2.61
CA ASP A 292 -35.20 -3.11 3.14
C ASP A 292 -35.45 -2.09 1.99
N LEU A 293 -36.36 -2.42 1.07
CA LEU A 293 -36.91 -1.45 0.11
C LEU A 293 -37.72 -0.43 0.91
N PRO A 294 -37.63 0.88 0.60
CA PRO A 294 -38.55 1.84 1.19
C PRO A 294 -39.97 1.42 0.82
N GLU A 295 -40.75 0.97 1.82
CA GLU A 295 -42.17 0.65 1.67
C GLU A 295 -42.88 1.83 1.00
N ASN A 296 -43.43 1.62 -0.19
CA ASN A 296 -44.54 2.42 -0.67
C ASN A 296 -45.70 2.17 0.29
N LYS A 297 -45.85 2.99 1.34
CA LYS A 297 -47.09 2.99 2.13
C LYS A 297 -48.23 3.36 1.19
N PRO A 298 -49.21 2.48 0.93
CA PRO A 298 -50.46 2.90 0.33
C PRO A 298 -51.13 3.83 1.32
N VAL A 299 -51.51 5.02 0.86
CA VAL A 299 -52.40 5.92 1.59
C VAL A 299 -53.68 5.12 1.85
N LEU A 300 -53.98 4.84 3.12
CA LEU A 300 -55.26 4.28 3.51
C LEU A 300 -56.31 5.35 3.19
N ASP A 301 -57.16 5.08 2.22
CA ASP A 301 -58.39 5.83 2.02
C ASP A 301 -59.26 5.65 3.28
N ILE A 302 -59.48 6.77 3.98
CA ILE A 302 -60.44 6.83 5.08
C ILE A 302 -61.82 7.01 4.44
N GLU A 303 -62.51 5.90 4.17
CA GLU A 303 -63.96 5.91 4.00
C GLU A 303 -64.62 6.20 5.37
N TYR A 304 -65.13 7.42 5.53
CA TYR A 304 -66.08 7.75 6.58
C TYR A 304 -67.45 7.15 6.18
N ASP A 305 -67.82 6.02 6.78
CA ASP A 305 -69.23 5.61 6.91
C ASP A 305 -69.75 6.14 8.25
N GLU A 306 -70.34 7.33 8.23
CA GLU A 306 -71.19 7.80 9.32
C GLU A 306 -72.53 7.05 9.24
N ARG A 307 -72.67 6.00 10.06
CA ARG A 307 -73.99 5.55 10.50
C ARG A 307 -73.95 5.11 11.95
N ASP A 308 -74.96 5.63 12.66
CA ASP A 308 -75.45 5.28 14.00
C ASP A 308 -74.69 5.87 15.20
N MET A 309 -75.19 7.01 15.71
CA MET A 309 -75.87 7.07 17.04
C MET A 309 -76.43 8.47 17.36
N HIS A 310 -77.64 8.80 16.86
CA HIS A 310 -78.81 9.29 17.63
C HIS A 310 -79.95 9.80 16.73
#